data_AF-A0A8J1W964-F1
#
_entry.id   AF-A0A8J1W964-F1
#
_cell.length_a   1.000
_cell.length_b   1.000
_cell.length_c   1.000
_cell.angle_alpha   90.00
_cell.angle_beta   90.00
_cell.angle_gamma   90.00
#
_symmetry.space_group_name_H-M   'P 1'
#
loop_
_entity.id
_entity.type
_entity.pdbx_description
1 polymer ?
#
loop_
_entity_poly.entity_id
_entity_poly.type
_entity_poly.pdbx_seq_one_letter_code
_entity_poly.pdbx_strand_id
1 'polypeptide(L)'
;MVQSGGEAALIGPSEDTAGATSYCTNTICELQGLKAANALNGTLVIIRCFDSDAGRYVCDRLYSAAGPRATALKVKEANLSSLGPVQFTLEEVQKWVDNCPPNMALSLPKGDFTVDGSPPAASGKDSDDEASDAGESGGGGQGDLHEQPVCVDGESCLVVTHAITLRGISQEETKLHFSKFRFLGETEGVGRLTIADIRLLGSVEILGSELKQCTLQNVTINCSANQGECVPDALHLNKTSQEEYRRQGCSPYLCTVLLHECTIRGGTDGVQVDCPACTFHKCMITEVRRYGMSVSEEKDIPEVIAKDCIIDSCGEWGVEAWVGAPTPGQSKLTRFGRNHIQPGPRDTQPYFGFYELEPDNDAWWVQHCENKVKYSKP
;
A
#
# COMPACT_ATOMS: atom_id res chain seq x y z
N MET A 1 -9.80 20.02 42.13
CA MET A 1 -9.47 18.60 41.89
C MET A 1 -9.92 18.27 40.48
N VAL A 2 -8.98 18.23 39.54
CA VAL A 2 -9.26 17.90 38.14
C VAL A 2 -9.11 16.38 38.03
N GLN A 3 -10.21 15.68 37.73
CA GLN A 3 -10.20 14.25 37.47
C GLN A 3 -9.51 14.01 36.12
N SER A 4 -8.33 13.38 36.18
CA SER A 4 -7.60 12.88 35.03
C SER A 4 -8.44 11.87 34.26
N GLY A 5 -8.63 12.13 32.95
CA GLY A 5 -9.28 11.22 32.03
C GLY A 5 -8.55 9.88 31.97
N GLY A 6 -9.31 8.80 32.12
CA GLY A 6 -8.80 7.44 32.01
C GLY A 6 -8.29 7.15 30.61
N GLU A 7 -6.98 6.93 30.53
CA GLU A 7 -6.29 6.40 29.37
C GLU A 7 -6.86 5.00 29.08
N ALA A 8 -7.45 4.83 27.89
CA ALA A 8 -7.97 3.53 27.48
C ALA A 8 -6.78 2.57 27.32
N ALA A 9 -6.62 1.67 28.30
CA ALA A 9 -5.60 0.63 28.24
C ALA A 9 -5.76 -0.17 26.94
N LEU A 10 -4.74 -0.10 26.08
CA LEU A 10 -4.59 -0.99 24.94
C LEU A 10 -4.50 -2.42 25.48
N ILE A 11 -5.60 -3.16 25.35
CA ILE A 11 -5.68 -4.58 25.68
C ILE A 11 -4.66 -5.29 24.79
N GLY A 12 -3.58 -5.79 25.40
CA GLY A 12 -2.58 -6.60 24.71
C GLY A 12 -3.19 -7.91 24.19
N PRO A 13 -2.66 -8.50 23.12
CA PRO A 13 -3.19 -9.75 22.58
C PRO A 13 -2.94 -10.88 23.58
N SER A 14 -3.99 -11.35 24.27
CA SER A 14 -3.94 -12.63 24.98
C SER A 14 -4.10 -13.74 23.94
N GLU A 15 -3.15 -14.68 23.90
CA GLU A 15 -3.15 -15.85 23.00
C GLU A 15 -4.23 -16.90 23.35
N ASP A 16 -5.32 -16.50 24.02
CA ASP A 16 -6.49 -17.33 24.27
C ASP A 16 -7.28 -17.50 22.96
N THR A 17 -6.84 -18.49 22.19
CA THR A 17 -7.41 -18.87 20.88
C THR A 17 -8.70 -19.70 20.99
N ALA A 18 -9.22 -19.93 22.20
CA ALA A 18 -10.45 -20.70 22.41
C ALA A 18 -11.31 -20.13 23.55
N GLY A 19 -12.21 -19.21 23.21
CA GLY A 19 -13.28 -18.73 24.09
C GLY A 19 -14.55 -18.44 23.30
N ALA A 20 -15.68 -19.03 23.75
CA ALA A 20 -16.97 -19.23 23.09
C ALA A 20 -16.88 -19.92 21.70
N THR A 21 -17.34 -21.18 21.63
CA THR A 21 -17.06 -22.17 20.57
C THR A 21 -17.54 -21.84 19.15
N SER A 22 -18.19 -20.71 18.94
CA SER A 22 -18.97 -20.48 17.71
C SER A 22 -18.26 -19.64 16.66
N TYR A 23 -17.34 -18.75 17.05
CA TYR A 23 -16.63 -17.88 16.12
C TYR A 23 -15.14 -17.83 16.42
N CYS A 24 -14.33 -18.02 15.38
CA CYS A 24 -12.88 -17.88 15.45
C CYS A 24 -12.47 -16.42 15.18
N THR A 25 -11.25 -16.07 15.57
CA THR A 25 -10.63 -14.80 15.13
C THR A 25 -10.63 -14.72 13.61
N ASN A 26 -10.88 -13.52 13.08
CA ASN A 26 -11.06 -13.17 11.66
C ASN A 26 -12.35 -13.64 10.99
N THR A 27 -13.27 -14.29 11.71
CA THR A 27 -14.61 -14.54 11.16
C THR A 27 -15.31 -13.20 10.88
N ILE A 28 -15.88 -13.05 9.69
CA ILE A 28 -16.77 -11.93 9.37
C ILE A 28 -18.18 -12.30 9.81
N CYS A 29 -18.78 -11.42 10.61
CA CYS A 29 -20.15 -11.54 11.08
C CYS A 29 -20.94 -10.29 10.71
N GLU A 30 -22.25 -10.42 10.63
CA GLU A 30 -23.18 -9.31 10.62
C GLU A 30 -23.74 -9.08 12.03
N LEU A 31 -23.78 -7.82 12.48
CA LEU A 31 -24.42 -7.46 13.73
C LEU A 31 -25.94 -7.50 13.59
N GLN A 32 -26.62 -8.19 14.51
CA GLN A 32 -28.08 -8.31 14.50
C GLN A 32 -28.67 -8.24 15.92
N GLY A 33 -29.94 -7.85 16.02
CA GLY A 33 -30.69 -7.88 17.29
C GLY A 33 -30.20 -6.92 18.39
N LEU A 34 -29.37 -5.92 18.07
CA LEU A 34 -28.91 -4.91 19.02
C LEU A 34 -30.05 -3.94 19.35
N LYS A 35 -30.54 -3.97 20.60
CA LYS A 35 -31.65 -3.12 21.06
C LYS A 35 -31.20 -1.69 21.39
N ALA A 36 -30.09 -1.56 22.10
CA ALA A 36 -29.56 -0.26 22.55
C ALA A 36 -28.78 0.48 21.45
N ALA A 37 -28.25 -0.27 20.48
CA ALA A 37 -27.45 0.25 19.37
C ALA A 37 -28.04 -0.19 18.02
N ASN A 38 -29.34 0.07 17.82
CA ASN A 38 -30.09 -0.41 16.65
C ASN A 38 -29.47 0.04 15.32
N ALA A 39 -28.84 1.21 15.29
CA ALA A 39 -28.14 1.73 14.11
C ALA A 39 -26.93 0.90 13.67
N LEU A 40 -26.46 -0.04 14.50
CA LEU A 40 -25.37 -0.96 14.15
C LEU A 40 -25.86 -2.29 13.57
N ASN A 41 -27.16 -2.59 13.64
CA ASN A 41 -27.69 -3.78 12.99
C ASN A 41 -27.47 -3.70 11.48
N GLY A 42 -27.07 -4.80 10.85
CA GLY A 42 -26.66 -4.85 9.45
C GLY A 42 -25.18 -4.49 9.19
N THR A 43 -24.45 -4.05 10.21
CA THR A 43 -23.03 -3.72 10.06
C THR A 43 -22.18 -5.00 10.04
N LEU A 44 -21.27 -5.09 9.06
CA LEU A 44 -20.28 -6.15 8.99
C LEU A 44 -19.13 -5.88 9.96
N VAL A 45 -18.74 -6.92 10.70
CA VAL A 45 -17.67 -6.88 11.68
C VAL A 45 -16.72 -8.07 11.54
N ILE A 46 -15.48 -7.89 11.93
CA ILE A 46 -14.44 -8.92 12.00
C ILE A 46 -14.21 -9.26 13.47
N ILE A 47 -14.32 -10.54 13.84
CA ILE A 47 -14.02 -11.02 15.19
C ILE A 47 -12.50 -10.91 15.45
N ARG A 48 -12.12 -10.31 16.57
CA ARG A 48 -10.71 -10.17 17.00
C ARG A 48 -10.35 -11.21 18.04
N CYS A 49 -11.12 -11.25 19.12
CA CYS A 49 -10.93 -12.19 20.20
C CYS A 49 -12.24 -12.32 20.99
N PHE A 50 -12.26 -13.27 21.94
CA PHE A 50 -13.33 -13.39 22.92
C PHE A 50 -12.82 -12.91 24.28
N ASP A 51 -13.52 -11.92 24.84
CA ASP A 51 -13.32 -11.44 26.19
C ASP A 51 -14.08 -12.38 27.14
N SER A 52 -13.36 -13.34 27.73
CA SER A 52 -13.91 -14.37 28.62
C SER A 52 -14.56 -13.79 29.87
N ASP A 53 -14.01 -12.70 30.40
CA ASP A 53 -14.49 -12.05 31.62
C ASP A 53 -15.83 -11.35 31.36
N ALA A 54 -15.96 -10.70 30.20
CA ALA A 54 -17.20 -10.03 29.81
C ALA A 54 -18.23 -10.97 29.16
N GLY A 55 -17.80 -12.17 28.72
CA GLY A 55 -18.59 -13.09 27.92
C GLY A 55 -19.03 -12.48 26.58
N ARG A 56 -18.11 -11.77 25.90
CA ARG A 56 -18.40 -11.02 24.66
C ARG A 56 -17.25 -11.14 23.66
N TYR A 57 -17.58 -11.12 22.38
CA TYR A 57 -16.61 -10.96 21.32
C TYR A 57 -16.18 -9.50 21.20
N VAL A 58 -14.89 -9.29 20.98
CA VAL A 58 -14.33 -8.00 20.57
C VAL A 58 -14.27 -8.00 19.05
N CYS A 59 -14.94 -7.05 18.41
CA CYS A 59 -15.06 -6.99 16.96
C CYS A 59 -14.66 -5.61 16.43
N ASP A 60 -14.04 -5.58 15.25
CA ASP A 60 -13.83 -4.34 14.50
C ASP A 60 -14.83 -4.25 13.36
N ARG A 61 -15.22 -3.04 12.96
CA ARG A 61 -16.09 -2.87 11.78
C ARG A 61 -15.30 -3.12 10.51
N LEU A 62 -15.92 -3.80 9.54
CA LEU A 62 -15.35 -3.96 8.20
C LEU A 62 -15.20 -2.60 7.52
N TYR A 63 -16.27 -1.79 7.57
CA TYR A 63 -16.29 -0.39 7.10
C TYR A 63 -16.30 0.57 8.29
N SER A 64 -15.40 1.54 8.30
CA SER A 64 -15.34 2.56 9.35
C SER A 64 -15.02 3.95 8.79
N ALA A 65 -15.36 5.02 9.49
CA ALA A 65 -14.92 6.36 9.09
C ALA A 65 -13.38 6.41 9.11
N ALA A 66 -12.76 7.05 8.11
CA ALA A 66 -11.30 7.17 8.06
C ALA A 66 -10.80 7.97 9.29
N GLY A 67 -10.13 7.29 10.22
CA GLY A 67 -9.65 7.88 11.46
C GLY A 67 -8.87 6.88 12.33
N PRO A 68 -8.22 7.34 13.42
CA PRO A 68 -7.52 6.46 14.35
C PRO A 68 -8.51 5.44 14.92
N ARG A 69 -8.18 4.14 14.74
CA ARG A 69 -8.94 2.92 15.02
C ARG A 69 -10.37 3.16 15.54
N ALA A 70 -11.36 2.80 14.71
CA ALA A 70 -12.74 2.66 15.16
C ALA A 70 -12.76 1.87 16.48
N THR A 71 -13.45 2.40 17.49
CA THR A 71 -13.56 1.77 18.80
C THR A 71 -14.07 0.34 18.63
N ALA A 72 -13.27 -0.63 19.08
CA ALA A 72 -13.65 -2.03 19.07
C ALA A 72 -15.01 -2.23 19.77
N LEU A 73 -15.87 -3.04 19.17
CA LEU A 73 -17.21 -3.34 19.65
C LEU A 73 -17.18 -4.59 20.52
N LYS A 74 -17.73 -4.53 21.74
CA LYS A 74 -17.94 -5.71 22.58
C LYS A 74 -19.36 -6.25 22.40
N VAL A 75 -19.50 -7.36 21.68
CA VAL A 75 -20.78 -7.89 21.20
C VAL A 75 -21.03 -9.29 21.77
N LYS A 76 -22.28 -9.59 22.17
CA LYS A 76 -22.67 -10.94 22.60
C LYS A 76 -22.83 -11.85 21.39
N GLU A 77 -22.59 -13.15 21.57
CA GLU A 77 -22.77 -14.15 20.51
C GLU A 77 -24.17 -14.10 19.87
N ALA A 78 -25.22 -13.97 20.66
CA ALA A 78 -26.60 -13.87 20.18
C ALA A 78 -26.89 -12.64 19.30
N ASN A 79 -25.93 -11.73 19.15
CA ASN A 79 -26.00 -10.55 18.31
C ASN A 79 -25.08 -10.63 17.08
N LEU A 80 -24.51 -11.80 16.80
CA LEU A 80 -23.68 -12.08 15.65
C LEU A 80 -24.40 -13.09 14.75
N SER A 81 -24.40 -12.83 13.46
CA SER A 81 -24.81 -13.78 12.43
C SER A 81 -23.61 -14.08 11.53
N SER A 82 -23.28 -15.37 11.36
CA SER A 82 -22.18 -15.76 10.45
C SER A 82 -22.62 -15.57 9.02
N LEU A 83 -21.75 -14.99 8.18
CA LEU A 83 -22.00 -14.92 6.73
C LEU A 83 -21.50 -16.17 5.97
N GLY A 84 -21.17 -17.25 6.69
CA GLY A 84 -20.46 -18.41 6.13
C GLY A 84 -18.94 -18.23 6.10
N PRO A 85 -18.19 -19.18 5.51
CA PRO A 85 -16.76 -19.05 5.35
C PRO A 85 -16.45 -17.92 4.36
N VAL A 86 -15.63 -16.96 4.78
CA VAL A 86 -15.13 -15.90 3.91
C VAL A 86 -14.31 -16.55 2.81
N GLN A 87 -14.66 -16.27 1.56
CA GLN A 87 -13.81 -16.64 0.44
C GLN A 87 -12.65 -15.65 0.41
N PHE A 88 -11.44 -16.14 0.58
CA PHE A 88 -10.23 -15.33 0.47
C PHE A 88 -9.86 -15.17 -1.01
N THR A 89 -10.78 -14.57 -1.78
CA THR A 89 -10.61 -14.30 -3.21
C THR A 89 -10.43 -12.80 -3.42
N LEU A 90 -9.75 -12.40 -4.50
CA LEU A 90 -9.70 -11.00 -4.91
C LEU A 90 -11.08 -10.46 -5.31
N GLU A 91 -11.93 -11.30 -5.90
CA GLU A 91 -13.30 -10.91 -6.27
C GLU A 91 -14.09 -10.45 -5.05
N GLU A 92 -13.92 -11.14 -3.91
CA GLU A 92 -14.58 -10.74 -2.67
C GLU A 92 -14.01 -9.43 -2.11
N VAL A 93 -12.69 -9.22 -2.21
CA VAL A 93 -12.07 -7.93 -1.85
C VAL A 93 -12.59 -6.81 -2.74
N GLN A 94 -12.72 -7.05 -4.05
CA GLN A 94 -13.30 -6.09 -4.99
C GLN A 94 -14.74 -5.74 -4.60
N LYS A 95 -15.57 -6.74 -4.26
CA LYS A 95 -16.93 -6.49 -3.76
C LYS A 95 -16.94 -5.62 -2.50
N TRP A 96 -16.01 -5.82 -1.57
CA TRP A 96 -15.91 -4.96 -0.39
C TRP A 96 -15.45 -3.55 -0.73
N VAL A 97 -14.53 -3.40 -1.68
CA VAL A 97 -14.11 -2.09 -2.19
C VAL A 97 -15.29 -1.37 -2.83
N ASP A 98 -16.01 -2.02 -3.74
CA ASP A 98 -17.15 -1.43 -4.46
C ASP A 98 -18.29 -1.02 -3.53
N ASN A 99 -18.52 -1.78 -2.45
CA ASN A 99 -19.52 -1.48 -1.43
C ASN A 99 -19.02 -0.53 -0.33
N CYS A 100 -17.72 -0.21 -0.29
CA CYS A 100 -17.18 0.71 0.69
C CYS A 100 -17.62 2.14 0.35
N PRO A 101 -18.27 2.88 1.27
CA PRO A 101 -18.61 4.26 0.98
C PRO A 101 -17.36 5.13 0.80
N PRO A 102 -17.42 6.20 -0.03
CA PRO A 102 -16.30 7.10 -0.22
C PRO A 102 -15.79 7.70 1.10
N ASN A 103 -14.47 7.87 1.19
CA ASN A 103 -13.74 8.37 2.37
C ASN A 103 -13.86 7.48 3.62
N MET A 104 -14.26 6.22 3.48
CA MET A 104 -14.24 5.25 4.56
C MET A 104 -12.97 4.38 4.51
N ALA A 105 -12.70 3.74 5.63
CA ALA A 105 -11.69 2.70 5.77
C ALA A 105 -12.33 1.32 5.67
N LEU A 106 -11.80 0.51 4.76
CA LEU A 106 -12.07 -0.91 4.62
C LEU A 106 -10.95 -1.69 5.33
N SER A 107 -11.33 -2.43 6.37
CA SER A 107 -10.43 -3.33 7.09
C SER A 107 -10.46 -4.71 6.44
N LEU A 108 -9.34 -5.18 5.89
CA LEU A 108 -9.23 -6.50 5.28
C LEU A 108 -8.84 -7.52 6.35
N PRO A 109 -9.53 -8.68 6.47
CA PRO A 109 -9.18 -9.69 7.44
C PRO A 109 -7.79 -10.32 7.15
N LYS A 110 -7.29 -11.08 8.11
CA LYS A 110 -6.10 -11.92 7.93
C LYS A 110 -6.44 -13.02 6.95
N GLY A 111 -5.58 -13.20 5.95
CA GLY A 111 -5.78 -14.16 4.89
C GLY A 111 -4.80 -13.95 3.74
N ASP A 112 -4.66 -15.00 2.94
CA ASP A 112 -4.02 -14.96 1.63
C ASP A 112 -5.12 -14.86 0.58
N PHE A 113 -5.27 -13.69 -0.04
CA PHE A 113 -6.31 -13.44 -1.03
C PHE A 113 -5.75 -13.67 -2.43
N THR A 114 -6.28 -14.67 -3.13
CA THR A 114 -5.81 -15.10 -4.46
C THR A 114 -6.92 -14.93 -5.50
N VAL A 115 -6.56 -15.03 -6.79
CA VAL A 115 -7.52 -14.86 -7.90
C VAL A 115 -8.65 -15.90 -7.83
N ASP A 116 -8.28 -17.17 -7.72
CA ASP A 116 -9.22 -18.29 -7.80
C ASP A 116 -9.71 -18.76 -6.42
N GLY A 117 -9.29 -18.08 -5.34
CA GLY A 117 -9.51 -18.55 -3.96
C GLY A 117 -8.77 -19.85 -3.65
N SER A 118 -7.94 -20.33 -4.58
CA SER A 118 -7.05 -21.45 -4.35
C SER A 118 -6.13 -21.10 -3.20
N PRO A 119 -6.03 -21.94 -2.15
CA PRO A 119 -5.03 -21.73 -1.12
C PRO A 119 -3.66 -21.62 -1.81
N PRO A 120 -2.78 -20.70 -1.37
CA PRO A 120 -1.47 -20.57 -1.96
C PRO A 120 -0.84 -21.96 -1.99
N ALA A 121 -0.36 -22.39 -3.16
CA ALA A 121 0.27 -23.69 -3.32
C ALA A 121 1.25 -23.85 -2.16
N ALA A 122 0.92 -24.75 -1.22
CA ALA A 122 1.67 -24.88 0.02
C ALA A 122 3.11 -25.05 -0.39
N SER A 123 3.98 -24.09 -0.05
CA SER A 123 5.35 -23.97 -0.56
C SER A 123 5.98 -25.35 -0.57
N GLY A 124 6.00 -25.97 -1.75
CA GLY A 124 6.24 -27.39 -1.89
C GLY A 124 7.62 -27.68 -1.36
N LYS A 125 7.71 -28.54 -0.35
CA LYS A 125 8.91 -29.35 -0.18
C LYS A 125 9.07 -30.12 -1.48
N ASP A 126 10.21 -29.94 -2.14
CA ASP A 126 10.62 -30.64 -3.34
C ASP A 126 10.24 -32.13 -3.26
N SER A 127 9.22 -32.51 -4.02
CA SER A 127 8.96 -33.90 -4.37
C SER A 127 8.99 -33.96 -5.88
N ASP A 128 10.15 -34.39 -6.39
CA ASP A 128 10.33 -34.85 -7.76
C ASP A 128 9.30 -35.95 -8.04
N ASP A 129 8.32 -35.72 -8.92
CA ASP A 129 7.63 -36.82 -9.60
C ASP A 129 6.94 -36.38 -10.90
N GLU A 130 7.03 -37.28 -11.87
CA GLU A 130 6.87 -37.12 -13.33
C GLU A 130 5.45 -36.82 -13.85
N ALA A 131 5.45 -36.29 -15.07
CA ALA A 131 4.33 -35.79 -15.87
C ALA A 131 3.33 -36.85 -16.40
N SER A 132 2.08 -36.43 -16.64
CA SER A 132 1.27 -36.93 -17.78
C SER A 132 0.08 -36.03 -18.17
N ASP A 133 0.14 -35.54 -19.41
CA ASP A 133 -0.84 -35.51 -20.53
C ASP A 133 -2.25 -34.89 -20.45
N ALA A 134 -2.70 -34.47 -21.65
CA ALA A 134 -3.66 -33.40 -21.99
C ALA A 134 -5.17 -33.74 -21.98
N GLY A 135 -6.00 -32.69 -21.96
CA GLY A 135 -7.41 -32.72 -22.37
C GLY A 135 -8.01 -31.33 -22.63
N GLU A 136 -8.37 -31.05 -23.89
CA GLU A 136 -9.08 -29.85 -24.37
C GLU A 136 -10.59 -29.90 -24.05
N SER A 137 -11.20 -28.75 -23.74
CA SER A 137 -12.63 -28.51 -24.06
C SER A 137 -12.97 -27.02 -24.13
N GLY A 138 -13.63 -26.61 -25.23
CA GLY A 138 -14.15 -25.26 -25.45
C GLY A 138 -15.62 -25.06 -25.06
N GLY A 139 -16.07 -23.81 -25.12
CA GLY A 139 -17.49 -23.44 -25.02
C GLY A 139 -17.69 -21.93 -24.92
N GLY A 140 -18.19 -21.30 -25.99
CA GLY A 140 -18.52 -19.89 -26.03
C GLY A 140 -19.96 -19.60 -25.56
N GLY A 141 -20.12 -18.50 -24.83
CA GLY A 141 -21.41 -17.91 -24.48
C GLY A 141 -21.31 -16.39 -24.51
N GLN A 142 -22.05 -15.75 -25.43
CA GLN A 142 -22.21 -14.30 -25.50
C GLN A 142 -23.43 -13.89 -24.65
N GLY A 143 -23.21 -13.06 -23.64
CA GLY A 143 -24.24 -12.35 -22.89
C GLY A 143 -23.85 -10.88 -22.77
N ASP A 144 -24.82 -9.99 -22.98
CA ASP A 144 -24.66 -8.54 -22.87
C ASP A 144 -24.14 -8.14 -21.48
N LEU A 145 -22.95 -7.52 -21.44
CA LEU A 145 -22.30 -7.04 -20.23
C LEU A 145 -22.30 -5.51 -20.23
N HIS A 146 -22.77 -4.93 -19.12
CA HIS A 146 -22.31 -3.62 -18.70
C HIS A 146 -20.77 -3.61 -18.77
N GLU A 147 -20.18 -2.67 -19.49
CA GLU A 147 -18.73 -2.50 -19.58
C GLU A 147 -18.16 -2.16 -18.20
N GLN A 148 -17.92 -3.19 -17.40
CA GLN A 148 -16.99 -3.13 -16.29
C GLN A 148 -15.60 -2.90 -16.87
N PRO A 149 -14.69 -2.20 -16.18
CA PRO A 149 -13.30 -2.07 -16.63
C PRO A 149 -12.67 -3.46 -16.69
N VAL A 150 -12.74 -4.10 -17.86
CA VAL A 150 -12.18 -5.43 -18.10
C VAL A 150 -10.68 -5.26 -18.15
N CYS A 151 -9.99 -5.92 -17.23
CA CYS A 151 -8.54 -6.01 -17.30
C CYS A 151 -8.17 -6.69 -18.61
N VAL A 152 -7.30 -6.04 -19.37
CA VAL A 152 -6.82 -6.56 -20.64
C VAL A 152 -6.15 -7.91 -20.35
N ASP A 153 -6.64 -8.97 -20.98
CA ASP A 153 -6.03 -10.31 -21.02
C ASP A 153 -5.72 -10.99 -19.67
N GLY A 154 -6.77 -11.38 -18.92
CA GLY A 154 -6.61 -12.36 -17.82
C GLY A 154 -5.81 -11.88 -16.60
N GLU A 155 -5.43 -10.61 -16.55
CA GLU A 155 -4.79 -10.01 -15.39
C GLU A 155 -5.78 -9.90 -14.22
N SER A 156 -5.44 -10.50 -13.10
CA SER A 156 -6.08 -10.22 -11.82
C SER A 156 -5.76 -8.80 -11.32
N CYS A 157 -6.80 -8.00 -11.16
CA CYS A 157 -6.67 -6.61 -10.75
C CYS A 157 -7.66 -6.24 -9.66
N LEU A 158 -7.19 -5.42 -8.71
CA LEU A 158 -8.03 -4.72 -7.76
C LEU A 158 -8.14 -3.28 -8.23
N VAL A 159 -9.36 -2.87 -8.58
CA VAL A 159 -9.67 -1.54 -9.11
C VAL A 159 -10.34 -0.71 -8.03
N VAL A 160 -9.75 0.44 -7.72
CA VAL A 160 -10.31 1.37 -6.74
C VAL A 160 -10.73 2.65 -7.45
N THR A 161 -12.03 2.97 -7.39
CA THR A 161 -12.65 4.06 -8.17
C THR A 161 -12.96 5.33 -7.37
N HIS A 162 -12.79 5.28 -6.06
CA HIS A 162 -13.14 6.37 -5.14
C HIS A 162 -12.12 6.46 -3.99
N ALA A 163 -12.18 7.54 -3.22
CA ALA A 163 -11.31 7.69 -2.06
C ALA A 163 -11.63 6.65 -0.99
N ILE A 164 -10.60 5.91 -0.57
CA ILE A 164 -10.73 4.82 0.38
C ILE A 164 -9.43 4.67 1.17
N THR A 165 -9.56 4.15 2.39
CA THR A 165 -8.43 3.60 3.14
C THR A 165 -8.52 2.07 3.16
N LEU A 166 -7.66 1.38 2.42
CA LEU A 166 -7.50 -0.06 2.51
C LEU A 166 -6.52 -0.38 3.64
N ARG A 167 -6.95 -1.12 4.65
CA ARG A 167 -6.10 -1.45 5.80
C ARG A 167 -6.15 -2.93 6.10
N GLY A 168 -4.99 -3.58 6.13
CA GLY A 168 -4.86 -4.95 6.64
C GLY A 168 -4.88 -4.98 8.16
N ILE A 169 -5.19 -6.14 8.74
CA ILE A 169 -5.08 -6.33 10.19
C ILE A 169 -3.61 -6.22 10.64
N SER A 170 -2.74 -6.83 9.84
CA SER A 170 -1.29 -6.82 9.99
C SER A 170 -0.66 -7.14 8.64
N GLN A 171 0.49 -6.53 8.36
CA GLN A 171 1.25 -6.75 7.14
C GLN A 171 1.71 -8.21 6.97
N GLU A 172 1.94 -8.95 8.06
CA GLU A 172 2.34 -10.35 8.00
C GLU A 172 1.16 -11.29 7.74
N GLU A 173 -0.05 -10.81 8.02
CA GLU A 173 -1.25 -11.62 8.12
C GLU A 173 -2.24 -11.36 6.97
N THR A 174 -2.21 -10.18 6.35
CA THR A 174 -3.07 -9.81 5.23
C THR A 174 -2.22 -9.69 3.96
N LYS A 175 -2.40 -10.64 3.04
CA LYS A 175 -1.66 -10.74 1.79
C LYS A 175 -2.60 -10.72 0.60
N LEU A 176 -2.38 -9.81 -0.34
CA LEU A 176 -3.15 -9.72 -1.58
C LEU A 176 -2.24 -10.16 -2.74
N HIS A 177 -2.63 -11.22 -3.44
CA HIS A 177 -1.95 -11.65 -4.67
C HIS A 177 -2.66 -11.05 -5.86
N PHE A 178 -1.96 -10.29 -6.68
CA PHE A 178 -2.48 -9.77 -7.94
C PHE A 178 -1.37 -9.73 -8.97
N SER A 179 -1.72 -9.83 -10.24
CA SER A 179 -0.79 -9.49 -11.31
C SER A 179 -0.55 -7.98 -11.32
N LYS A 180 -1.62 -7.20 -11.12
CA LYS A 180 -1.56 -5.74 -11.17
C LYS A 180 -2.61 -5.08 -10.27
N PHE A 181 -2.23 -4.21 -9.34
CA PHE A 181 -3.18 -3.35 -8.62
C PHE A 181 -3.33 -2.03 -9.36
N ARG A 182 -4.55 -1.52 -9.58
CA ARG A 182 -4.79 -0.23 -10.27
C ARG A 182 -5.76 0.66 -9.50
N PHE A 183 -5.38 1.92 -9.29
CA PHE A 183 -6.31 2.96 -8.85
C PHE A 183 -6.81 3.74 -10.07
N LEU A 184 -8.13 3.91 -10.21
CA LEU A 184 -8.75 4.70 -11.28
C LEU A 184 -9.51 5.85 -10.63
N GLY A 185 -8.89 7.03 -10.54
CA GLY A 185 -9.54 8.21 -9.96
C GLY A 185 -10.56 8.83 -10.91
N GLU A 186 -11.73 8.22 -11.10
CA GLU A 186 -12.72 8.70 -12.08
C GLU A 186 -13.78 9.65 -11.50
N THR A 187 -13.91 9.77 -10.18
CA THR A 187 -15.00 10.56 -9.57
C THR A 187 -14.57 11.96 -9.13
N GLU A 188 -15.33 12.96 -9.57
CA GLU A 188 -15.25 14.35 -9.08
C GLU A 188 -15.41 14.40 -7.55
N GLY A 189 -14.35 14.82 -6.86
CA GLY A 189 -14.40 15.10 -5.43
C GLY A 189 -13.54 14.18 -4.56
N VAL A 190 -12.30 14.63 -4.38
CA VAL A 190 -11.36 14.22 -3.30
C VAL A 190 -10.83 12.80 -3.45
N GLY A 191 -9.79 12.63 -4.28
CA GLY A 191 -9.02 11.40 -4.44
C GLY A 191 -7.92 11.22 -3.39
N ARG A 192 -8.28 10.73 -2.20
CA ARG A 192 -7.32 10.21 -1.23
C ARG A 192 -7.34 8.68 -1.26
N LEU A 193 -6.22 8.08 -1.62
CA LEU A 193 -5.96 6.66 -1.45
C LEU A 193 -5.03 6.48 -0.25
N THR A 194 -5.39 5.59 0.66
CA THR A 194 -4.47 5.13 1.71
C THR A 194 -4.46 3.61 1.72
N ILE A 195 -3.28 3.01 1.62
CA ILE A 195 -3.06 1.58 1.78
C ILE A 195 -2.14 1.39 2.97
N ALA A 196 -2.57 0.62 3.97
CA ALA A 196 -1.82 0.45 5.20
C ALA A 196 -1.80 -0.99 5.68
N ASP A 197 -0.67 -1.42 6.25
CA ASP A 197 -0.55 -2.70 6.97
C ASP A 197 -0.90 -3.93 6.10
N ILE A 198 -0.52 -3.93 4.82
CA ILE A 198 -0.83 -4.99 3.84
C ILE A 198 0.45 -5.46 3.16
N ARG A 199 0.54 -6.77 2.87
CA ARG A 199 1.51 -7.32 1.93
C ARG A 199 0.87 -7.52 0.56
N LEU A 200 1.46 -6.89 -0.45
CA LEU A 200 1.07 -6.92 -1.85
C LEU A 200 2.04 -7.85 -2.59
N LEU A 201 1.53 -8.90 -3.21
CA LEU A 201 2.31 -9.90 -3.95
C LEU A 201 1.98 -9.75 -5.43
N GLY A 202 2.87 -9.07 -6.17
CA GLY A 202 2.57 -8.60 -7.52
C GLY A 202 3.23 -7.28 -7.88
N SER A 203 2.88 -6.75 -9.05
CA SER A 203 3.19 -5.38 -9.46
C SER A 203 2.07 -4.43 -9.03
N VAL A 204 2.43 -3.27 -8.49
CA VAL A 204 1.48 -2.23 -8.08
C VAL A 204 1.60 -1.05 -9.03
N GLU A 205 0.51 -0.66 -9.67
CA GLU A 205 0.46 0.53 -10.51
C GLU A 205 -0.55 1.53 -9.94
N ILE A 206 -0.07 2.69 -9.51
CA ILE A 206 -0.93 3.77 -9.05
C ILE A 206 -1.08 4.76 -10.20
N LEU A 207 -2.20 4.63 -10.90
CA LEU A 207 -2.66 5.57 -11.92
C LEU A 207 -3.57 6.63 -11.27
N GLY A 208 -3.67 7.81 -11.86
CA GLY A 208 -4.82 8.67 -11.58
C GLY A 208 -4.52 10.15 -11.66
N SER A 209 -4.98 10.77 -12.75
CA SER A 209 -5.11 12.22 -12.90
C SER A 209 -5.67 12.93 -11.68
N GLU A 210 -6.72 12.33 -11.10
CA GLU A 210 -7.50 12.94 -10.03
C GLU A 210 -7.02 12.59 -8.62
N LEU A 211 -5.95 11.80 -8.48
CA LEU A 211 -5.41 11.44 -7.17
C LEU A 211 -4.71 12.65 -6.55
N LYS A 212 -5.29 13.17 -5.46
CA LYS A 212 -4.73 14.29 -4.68
C LYS A 212 -3.75 13.79 -3.62
N GLN A 213 -4.02 12.64 -3.04
CA GLN A 213 -3.13 12.11 -2.01
C GLN A 213 -3.09 10.60 -2.09
N CYS A 214 -1.87 10.08 -2.21
CA CYS A 214 -1.61 8.66 -2.03
C CYS A 214 -0.79 8.48 -0.76
N THR A 215 -1.16 7.53 0.09
CA THR A 215 -0.35 7.15 1.24
C THR A 215 -0.22 5.65 1.30
N LEU A 216 1.00 5.15 1.14
CA LEU A 216 1.35 3.76 1.46
C LEU A 216 2.05 3.77 2.81
N GLN A 217 1.49 3.09 3.81
CA GLN A 217 2.05 3.05 5.16
C GLN A 217 2.26 1.62 5.62
N ASN A 218 3.49 1.26 5.99
CA ASN A 218 3.80 -0.10 6.44
C ASN A 218 3.34 -1.17 5.43
N VAL A 219 3.56 -0.91 4.13
CA VAL A 219 3.19 -1.81 3.04
C VAL A 219 4.42 -2.60 2.59
N THR A 220 4.28 -3.90 2.40
CA THR A 220 5.31 -4.74 1.76
C THR A 220 4.87 -5.05 0.35
N ILE A 221 5.66 -4.72 -0.66
CA ILE A 221 5.44 -5.10 -2.05
C ILE A 221 6.51 -6.12 -2.44
N ASN A 222 6.10 -7.32 -2.82
CA ASN A 222 7.01 -8.33 -3.37
C ASN A 222 6.58 -8.66 -4.80
N CYS A 223 7.38 -8.21 -5.76
CA CYS A 223 7.23 -8.58 -7.16
C CYS A 223 8.28 -9.65 -7.49
N SER A 224 7.88 -10.88 -7.78
CA SER A 224 8.83 -11.96 -8.05
C SER A 224 9.70 -11.64 -9.28
N ALA A 225 11.02 -11.55 -9.09
CA ALA A 225 11.97 -11.36 -10.20
C ALA A 225 12.13 -12.61 -11.09
N ASN A 226 11.60 -13.74 -10.64
CA ASN A 226 11.78 -15.04 -11.27
C ASN A 226 10.64 -15.30 -12.26
N GLN A 227 10.93 -15.30 -13.57
CA GLN A 227 10.30 -16.11 -14.65
C GLN A 227 10.12 -15.38 -16.01
N GLY A 228 11.08 -14.57 -16.48
CA GLY A 228 11.09 -14.15 -17.89
C GLY A 228 11.94 -12.95 -18.24
N GLU A 229 12.04 -12.66 -19.54
CA GLU A 229 12.79 -11.50 -20.07
C GLU A 229 12.16 -10.15 -19.69
N CYS A 230 10.86 -10.10 -19.39
CA CYS A 230 10.13 -8.88 -19.03
C CYS A 230 9.45 -9.04 -17.66
N VAL A 231 10.01 -8.39 -16.63
CA VAL A 231 9.40 -8.30 -15.31
C VAL A 231 8.82 -6.89 -15.18
N PRO A 232 7.58 -6.68 -14.72
CA PRO A 232 7.09 -5.34 -14.45
C PRO A 232 7.87 -4.68 -13.29
N ASP A 233 7.73 -3.37 -13.12
CA ASP A 233 8.23 -2.69 -11.92
C ASP A 233 7.44 -3.15 -10.70
N ALA A 234 8.08 -3.21 -9.53
CA ALA A 234 7.37 -3.63 -8.32
C ALA A 234 6.32 -2.58 -7.92
N LEU A 235 6.68 -1.29 -8.02
CA LEU A 235 5.76 -0.17 -7.84
C LEU A 235 5.95 0.86 -8.95
N HIS A 236 4.89 1.14 -9.70
CA HIS A 236 4.86 2.19 -10.71
C HIS A 236 3.91 3.31 -10.27
N LEU A 237 4.46 4.49 -10.02
CA LEU A 237 3.73 5.71 -9.69
C LEU A 237 3.56 6.53 -10.96
N ASN A 238 2.48 6.29 -11.71
CA ASN A 238 2.34 6.79 -13.07
C ASN A 238 1.34 7.96 -13.16
N LYS A 239 1.79 9.04 -13.81
CA LYS A 239 1.00 10.16 -14.36
C LYS A 239 -0.28 10.48 -13.60
N THR A 240 -0.11 11.09 -12.44
CA THR A 240 -1.15 11.95 -11.87
C THR A 240 -1.14 13.28 -12.66
N SER A 241 -2.06 13.43 -13.62
CA SER A 241 -2.13 14.44 -14.69
C SER A 241 -1.79 15.87 -14.25
N GLN A 242 -0.54 16.26 -14.44
CA GLN A 242 -0.17 17.67 -14.30
C GLN A 242 -0.84 18.56 -15.34
N GLU A 243 -1.17 18.04 -16.53
CA GLU A 243 -1.74 18.86 -17.62
C GLU A 243 -3.12 19.42 -17.26
N GLU A 244 -3.94 18.66 -16.55
CA GLU A 244 -5.27 19.07 -16.14
C GLU A 244 -5.19 20.12 -15.03
N TYR A 245 -4.30 19.91 -14.05
CA TYR A 245 -3.99 20.92 -13.03
C TYR A 245 -3.47 22.23 -13.63
N ARG A 246 -2.60 22.17 -14.65
CA ARG A 246 -2.11 23.37 -15.35
C ARG A 246 -3.23 24.12 -16.06
N ARG A 247 -4.12 23.40 -16.76
CA ARG A 247 -5.28 24.01 -17.43
C ARG A 247 -6.22 24.69 -16.44
N GLN A 248 -6.36 24.13 -15.24
CA GLN A 248 -7.22 24.67 -14.19
C GLN A 248 -6.56 25.79 -13.35
N GLY A 249 -5.27 26.10 -13.58
CA GLY A 249 -4.54 27.09 -12.79
C GLY A 249 -4.39 26.70 -11.31
N CYS A 250 -4.57 25.42 -11.00
CA CYS A 250 -4.42 24.90 -9.66
C CYS A 250 -2.94 24.77 -9.30
N SER A 251 -2.64 24.94 -8.02
CA SER A 251 -1.27 24.85 -7.52
C SER A 251 -0.67 23.46 -7.82
N PRO A 252 0.53 23.36 -8.40
CA PRO A 252 1.15 22.08 -8.78
C PRO A 252 1.54 21.18 -7.58
N TYR A 253 1.30 21.62 -6.35
CA TYR A 253 1.66 20.91 -5.11
C TYR A 253 0.56 19.96 -4.60
N LEU A 254 -0.47 19.67 -5.38
CA LEU A 254 -1.68 19.03 -4.85
C LEU A 254 -1.68 17.51 -4.88
N CYS A 255 -0.86 16.84 -5.70
CA CYS A 255 -0.68 15.38 -5.59
C CYS A 255 0.54 15.09 -4.73
N THR A 256 0.32 14.62 -3.50
CA THR A 256 1.42 14.13 -2.64
C THR A 256 1.35 12.62 -2.55
N VAL A 257 2.36 11.92 -3.06
CA VAL A 257 2.54 10.49 -2.80
C VAL A 257 3.48 10.35 -1.60
N LEU A 258 2.98 9.76 -0.52
CA LEU A 258 3.77 9.47 0.67
C LEU A 258 3.92 7.96 0.83
N LEU A 259 5.15 7.47 0.82
CA LEU A 259 5.50 6.13 1.22
C LEU A 259 6.19 6.21 2.58
N HIS A 260 5.64 5.51 3.57
CA HIS A 260 6.14 5.54 4.93
C HIS A 260 6.33 4.14 5.48
N GLU A 261 7.55 3.79 5.87
CA GLU A 261 7.89 2.47 6.44
C GLU A 261 7.52 1.31 5.50
N CYS A 262 7.62 1.55 4.18
CA CYS A 262 7.34 0.53 3.16
C CYS A 262 8.57 -0.31 2.83
N THR A 263 8.36 -1.59 2.54
CA THR A 263 9.38 -2.50 2.00
C THR A 263 9.00 -2.90 0.58
N ILE A 264 9.90 -2.74 -0.39
CA ILE A 264 9.66 -3.04 -1.79
C ILE A 264 10.76 -3.98 -2.27
N ARG A 265 10.38 -5.12 -2.87
CA ARG A 265 11.30 -6.16 -3.33
C ARG A 265 11.00 -6.63 -4.74
N GLY A 266 12.06 -6.82 -5.52
CA GLY A 266 11.98 -7.32 -6.89
C GLY A 266 11.46 -6.32 -7.91
N GLY A 267 10.96 -6.81 -9.04
CA GLY A 267 10.62 -6.00 -10.22
C GLY A 267 11.81 -5.71 -11.14
N THR A 268 11.54 -5.14 -12.32
CA THR A 268 12.61 -4.58 -13.18
C THR A 268 13.26 -3.42 -12.46
N ASP A 269 12.48 -2.38 -12.17
CA ASP A 269 12.82 -1.38 -11.16
C ASP A 269 11.99 -1.61 -9.90
N GLY A 270 12.57 -1.28 -8.74
CA GLY A 270 11.84 -1.33 -7.48
C GLY A 270 10.70 -0.33 -7.47
N VAL A 271 11.01 0.91 -7.80
CA VAL A 271 10.02 1.99 -7.91
C VAL A 271 10.26 2.83 -9.16
N GLN A 272 9.30 2.85 -10.07
CA GLN A 272 9.24 3.81 -11.19
C GLN A 272 8.41 5.02 -10.77
N VAL A 273 9.00 6.21 -10.80
CA VAL A 273 8.38 7.49 -10.38
C VAL A 273 8.18 8.39 -11.59
N ASP A 274 6.93 8.44 -12.06
CA ASP A 274 6.48 9.29 -13.18
C ASP A 274 5.43 10.30 -12.74
N CYS A 275 5.39 10.63 -11.44
CA CYS A 275 4.44 11.58 -10.88
C CYS A 275 5.12 12.63 -10.00
N PRO A 276 4.49 13.82 -9.86
CA PRO A 276 4.99 14.87 -8.97
C PRO A 276 5.03 14.47 -7.49
N ALA A 277 6.03 14.99 -6.78
CA ALA A 277 6.03 15.20 -5.33
C ALA A 277 5.84 13.90 -4.54
N CYS A 278 6.82 13.01 -4.70
CA CYS A 278 6.89 11.75 -3.98
C CYS A 278 7.82 11.89 -2.77
N THR A 279 7.33 11.52 -1.59
CA THR A 279 8.15 11.42 -0.38
C THR A 279 8.23 9.97 0.06
N PHE A 280 9.46 9.47 0.18
CA PHE A 280 9.79 8.18 0.73
C PHE A 280 10.40 8.40 2.11
N HIS A 281 9.82 7.80 3.14
CA HIS A 281 10.27 7.99 4.52
C HIS A 281 10.40 6.64 5.23
N LYS A 282 11.64 6.29 5.61
CA LYS A 282 12.01 4.98 6.18
C LYS A 282 11.63 3.81 5.28
N CYS A 283 11.75 3.99 3.97
CA CYS A 283 11.47 2.92 3.01
C CYS A 283 12.71 2.04 2.80
N MET A 284 12.48 0.77 2.52
CA MET A 284 13.51 -0.19 2.12
C MET A 284 13.18 -0.73 0.73
N ILE A 285 14.09 -0.57 -0.23
CA ILE A 285 13.96 -1.07 -1.60
C ILE A 285 15.15 -1.98 -1.90
N THR A 286 14.90 -3.27 -2.16
CA THR A 286 15.97 -4.27 -2.28
C THR A 286 15.66 -5.36 -3.30
N GLU A 287 16.69 -6.12 -3.70
CA GLU A 287 16.53 -7.34 -4.53
C GLU A 287 15.87 -7.05 -5.90
N VAL A 288 16.13 -5.86 -6.45
CA VAL A 288 15.57 -5.40 -7.73
C VAL A 288 16.49 -5.73 -8.89
N ARG A 289 15.93 -5.94 -10.10
CA ARG A 289 16.73 -6.39 -11.25
C ARG A 289 17.66 -5.30 -11.80
N ARG A 290 17.21 -4.05 -11.86
CA ARG A 290 17.98 -2.93 -12.42
C ARG A 290 18.18 -1.84 -11.37
N TYR A 291 17.19 -0.96 -11.19
CA TYR A 291 17.32 0.19 -10.31
C TYR A 291 16.41 0.08 -9.09
N GLY A 292 16.90 0.53 -7.93
CA GLY A 292 16.05 0.65 -6.75
C GLY A 292 14.91 1.64 -6.99
N MET A 293 15.24 2.80 -7.54
CA MET A 293 14.28 3.81 -7.96
C MET A 293 14.67 4.36 -9.34
N SER A 294 13.72 4.46 -10.25
CA SER A 294 13.86 5.11 -11.54
C SER A 294 12.93 6.32 -11.58
N VAL A 295 13.49 7.51 -11.83
CA VAL A 295 12.76 8.78 -11.88
C VAL A 295 12.80 9.30 -13.31
N SER A 296 11.62 9.45 -13.92
CA SER A 296 11.49 9.82 -15.33
C SER A 296 12.03 11.22 -15.68
N GLU A 297 12.28 11.44 -16.96
CA GLU A 297 12.87 12.68 -17.49
C GLU A 297 11.86 13.83 -17.63
N GLU A 298 10.56 13.62 -17.40
CA GLU A 298 9.56 14.66 -17.68
C GLU A 298 9.95 16.01 -17.06
N LYS A 299 9.89 17.06 -17.90
CA LYS A 299 10.50 18.39 -17.68
C LYS A 299 10.06 19.10 -16.40
N ASP A 300 9.00 18.58 -15.79
CA ASP A 300 8.25 19.22 -14.74
C ASP A 300 7.95 18.27 -13.58
N ILE A 301 8.75 17.21 -13.37
CA ILE A 301 8.61 16.36 -12.18
C ILE A 301 9.13 17.15 -10.96
N PRO A 302 8.28 17.59 -10.02
CA PRO A 302 8.72 18.17 -8.78
C PRO A 302 9.39 17.11 -7.89
N GLU A 303 10.19 17.66 -6.96
CA GLU A 303 11.02 17.01 -5.96
C GLU A 303 10.57 15.61 -5.50
N VAL A 304 11.41 14.61 -5.76
CA VAL A 304 11.37 13.33 -5.06
C VAL A 304 12.19 13.48 -3.78
N ILE A 305 11.62 13.15 -2.63
CA ILE A 305 12.28 13.24 -1.34
C ILE A 305 12.51 11.83 -0.81
N ALA A 306 13.76 11.47 -0.51
CA ALA A 306 14.11 10.26 0.22
C ALA A 306 14.61 10.61 1.62
N LYS A 307 13.94 10.10 2.66
CA LYS A 307 14.27 10.36 4.05
C LYS A 307 14.46 9.06 4.82
N ASP A 308 15.65 8.87 5.40
CA ASP A 308 16.01 7.68 6.18
C ASP A 308 15.76 6.36 5.42
N CYS A 309 15.96 6.35 4.10
CA CYS A 309 15.67 5.20 3.23
C CYS A 309 16.90 4.30 3.01
N ILE A 310 16.64 3.02 2.75
CA ILE A 310 17.62 2.01 2.34
C ILE A 310 17.26 1.58 0.92
N ILE A 311 18.16 1.77 -0.03
CA ILE A 311 18.01 1.34 -1.42
C ILE A 311 19.28 0.58 -1.79
N ASP A 312 19.24 -0.75 -1.80
CA ASP A 312 20.44 -1.59 -1.91
C ASP A 312 20.16 -2.89 -2.65
N SER A 313 21.18 -3.70 -2.93
CA SER A 313 21.05 -4.98 -3.64
C SER A 313 20.27 -4.86 -4.95
N CYS A 314 20.56 -3.79 -5.70
CA CYS A 314 20.04 -3.52 -7.03
C CYS A 314 21.00 -4.11 -8.07
N GLY A 315 20.49 -4.68 -9.17
CA GLY A 315 21.36 -5.25 -10.20
C GLY A 315 22.27 -4.23 -10.89
N GLU A 316 21.85 -2.96 -10.96
CA GLU A 316 22.65 -1.85 -11.48
C GLU A 316 23.02 -0.85 -10.37
N TRP A 317 22.12 0.07 -10.02
CA TRP A 317 22.38 1.10 -9.00
C TRP A 317 21.12 1.51 -8.23
N GLY A 318 21.31 2.23 -7.12
CA GLY A 318 20.21 2.57 -6.21
C GLY A 318 19.17 3.48 -6.86
N VAL A 319 19.59 4.58 -7.50
CA VAL A 319 18.66 5.52 -8.15
C VAL A 319 19.11 5.89 -9.56
N GLU A 320 18.26 5.66 -10.55
CA GLU A 320 18.38 6.26 -11.88
C GLU A 320 17.53 7.52 -11.97
N ALA A 321 18.15 8.64 -12.32
CA ALA A 321 17.44 9.86 -12.67
C ALA A 321 17.89 10.31 -14.06
N TRP A 322 16.95 10.35 -15.00
CA TRP A 322 17.18 10.93 -16.31
C TRP A 322 17.03 12.45 -16.18
N VAL A 323 18.16 13.13 -16.16
CA VAL A 323 18.21 14.59 -16.13
C VAL A 323 18.64 15.04 -17.52
N GLY A 324 17.69 15.49 -18.33
CA GLY A 324 18.00 16.32 -19.49
C GLY A 324 18.83 17.52 -19.00
N ALA A 325 19.83 17.92 -19.79
CA ALA A 325 20.90 18.87 -19.44
C ALA A 325 20.57 19.74 -18.20
N PRO A 326 21.26 19.55 -17.05
CA PRO A 326 20.84 20.09 -15.77
C PRO A 326 20.72 21.61 -15.84
N THR A 327 19.51 22.14 -15.67
CA THR A 327 19.35 23.55 -15.33
C THR A 327 19.84 23.71 -13.88
N PRO A 328 20.79 24.62 -13.59
CA PRO A 328 21.24 24.85 -12.22
C PRO A 328 20.05 25.12 -11.29
N GLY A 329 19.94 24.35 -10.20
CA GLY A 329 18.87 24.49 -9.20
C GLY A 329 17.72 23.48 -9.30
N GLN A 330 17.71 22.58 -10.29
CA GLN A 330 16.70 21.50 -10.39
C GLN A 330 17.26 20.18 -9.84
N SER A 331 17.25 20.02 -8.51
CA SER A 331 17.49 18.68 -7.92
C SER A 331 16.19 17.88 -8.01
N LYS A 332 16.19 16.76 -8.74
CA LYS A 332 15.02 15.87 -8.86
C LYS A 332 14.87 14.93 -7.66
N LEU A 333 15.96 14.64 -6.95
CA LEU A 333 15.98 13.82 -5.75
C LEU A 333 16.68 14.58 -4.61
N THR A 334 15.96 14.84 -3.52
CA THR A 334 16.49 15.40 -2.29
C THR A 334 16.60 14.30 -1.23
N ARG A 335 17.75 14.20 -0.57
CA ARG A 335 18.03 13.19 0.47
C ARG A 335 18.07 13.88 1.84
N PHE A 336 17.31 13.37 2.81
CA PHE A 336 17.34 13.83 4.20
C PHE A 336 17.62 12.70 5.19
N GLY A 337 18.38 12.96 6.25
CA GLY A 337 18.65 11.98 7.28
C GLY A 337 19.58 10.84 6.82
N ARG A 338 19.46 9.66 7.43
CA ARG A 338 20.37 8.53 7.27
C ARG A 338 19.96 7.64 6.10
N ASN A 339 20.24 8.09 4.89
CA ASN A 339 19.98 7.29 3.69
C ASN A 339 21.18 6.37 3.37
N HIS A 340 20.90 5.12 3.00
CA HIS A 340 21.86 4.19 2.41
C HIS A 340 21.39 3.84 1.00
N ILE A 341 22.06 4.37 -0.02
CA ILE A 341 21.65 4.20 -1.43
C ILE A 341 22.84 3.62 -2.19
N GLN A 342 22.66 2.47 -2.85
CA GLN A 342 23.67 1.81 -3.67
C GLN A 342 24.21 2.78 -4.73
N PRO A 343 25.53 2.96 -4.82
CA PRO A 343 26.12 3.95 -5.70
C PRO A 343 25.93 3.60 -7.18
N GLY A 344 25.63 4.60 -8.00
CA GLY A 344 25.60 4.54 -9.45
C GLY A 344 26.76 5.25 -10.14
N PRO A 345 26.97 5.03 -11.45
CA PRO A 345 28.08 5.63 -12.20
C PRO A 345 28.01 7.17 -12.27
N ARG A 346 26.81 7.74 -12.08
CA ARG A 346 26.56 9.19 -12.08
C ARG A 346 26.64 9.82 -10.68
N ASP A 347 26.87 9.03 -9.64
CA ASP A 347 27.04 9.55 -8.26
C ASP A 347 28.39 10.25 -8.05
N THR A 348 29.21 10.35 -9.10
CA THR A 348 30.48 11.10 -9.13
C THR A 348 30.30 12.62 -9.09
N GLN A 349 29.06 13.12 -9.11
CA GLN A 349 28.76 14.53 -9.10
C GLN A 349 28.08 14.97 -7.78
N PRO A 350 28.44 16.14 -7.21
CA PRO A 350 27.84 16.71 -5.99
C PRO A 350 26.35 17.11 -6.13
N TYR A 351 25.70 16.69 -7.21
CA TYR A 351 24.30 16.99 -7.53
C TYR A 351 23.31 16.12 -6.74
N PHE A 352 23.79 15.07 -6.08
CA PHE A 352 23.08 14.42 -4.99
C PHE A 352 23.53 15.06 -3.68
N GLY A 353 23.08 16.30 -3.46
CA GLY A 353 23.40 17.03 -2.23
C GLY A 353 22.93 16.22 -1.02
N PHE A 354 23.88 15.69 -0.25
CA PHE A 354 23.63 15.27 1.11
C PHE A 354 23.42 16.52 1.94
N TYR A 355 22.17 16.87 2.23
CA TYR A 355 21.88 17.79 3.31
C TYR A 355 21.90 16.98 4.59
N GLU A 356 23.07 16.90 5.22
CA GLU A 356 23.17 16.39 6.58
C GLU A 356 22.53 17.45 7.50
N LEU A 357 21.25 17.29 7.79
CA LEU A 357 20.59 18.04 8.85
C LEU A 357 21.19 17.53 10.16
N GLU A 358 22.01 18.35 10.81
CA GLU A 358 22.43 18.07 12.19
C GLU A 358 21.16 17.90 13.05
N PRO A 359 21.06 16.82 13.84
CA PRO A 359 19.83 16.46 14.53
C PRO A 359 19.33 17.48 15.58
N ASP A 360 20.10 18.55 15.88
CA ASP A 360 19.86 19.43 17.03
C ASP A 360 19.86 20.95 16.73
N ASN A 361 19.74 21.42 15.48
CA ASN A 361 19.81 22.87 15.22
C ASN A 361 18.85 23.41 14.14
N ASP A 362 17.93 24.28 14.56
CA ASP A 362 17.00 25.07 13.73
C ASP A 362 17.67 26.10 12.78
N ALA A 363 19.00 26.12 12.58
CA ALA A 363 19.63 27.17 11.78
C ALA A 363 21.09 26.95 11.33
N TRP A 364 21.46 25.81 10.73
CA TRP A 364 22.75 25.71 10.01
C TRP A 364 22.65 24.80 8.78
N TRP A 365 23.19 25.24 7.64
CA TRP A 365 23.34 24.41 6.43
C TRP A 365 24.82 24.04 6.28
N VAL A 366 25.12 22.75 6.18
CA VAL A 366 26.47 22.25 5.87
C VAL A 366 26.49 21.81 4.41
N GLN A 367 27.34 22.43 3.60
CA GLN A 367 27.62 21.99 2.24
C GLN A 367 28.93 21.19 2.24
N HIS A 368 28.84 19.87 2.07
CA HIS A 368 30.02 19.05 1.81
C HIS A 368 30.41 19.14 0.34
N CYS A 369 31.43 19.95 0.05
CA CYS A 369 32.21 19.85 -1.18
C CYS A 369 33.53 19.15 -0.84
N GLU A 370 33.87 18.10 -1.59
CA GLU A 370 35.12 17.37 -1.39
C GLU A 370 36.34 18.32 -1.38
N ASN A 371 37.16 18.13 -0.34
CA ASN A 371 38.50 18.66 -0.10
C ASN A 371 38.76 19.99 0.62
N LYS A 372 37.79 20.85 1.00
CA LYS A 372 38.03 21.88 2.04
C LYS A 372 36.74 22.27 2.76
N VAL A 373 36.67 21.99 4.07
CA VAL A 373 35.62 22.55 4.94
C VAL A 373 35.85 24.06 5.05
N LYS A 374 34.90 24.86 4.57
CA LYS A 374 34.83 26.30 4.85
C LYS A 374 33.55 26.60 5.59
N TYR A 375 33.70 27.15 6.79
CA TYR A 375 32.63 27.76 7.55
C TYR A 375 32.48 29.22 7.09
N SER A 376 31.28 29.66 6.76
CA SER A 376 30.96 31.07 6.63
C SER A 376 29.67 31.38 7.40
N LYS A 377 29.76 32.38 8.30
CA LYS A 377 28.60 33.07 8.89
C LYS A 377 28.09 34.14 7.92
N PRO A 378 26.82 34.59 8.04
CA PRO A 378 26.34 35.79 7.35
C PRO A 378 27.16 37.03 7.72
#